data_AF-A0A0E2HKC3-F1
#
_entry.id   AF-A0A0E2HKC3-F1
#
_cell.length_a   1.000
_cell.length_b   1.000
_cell.length_c   1.000
_cell.angle_alpha   90.00
_cell.angle_beta   90.00
_cell.angle_gamma   90.00
#
_symmetry.space_group_name_H-M   'P 1'
#
loop_
_entity.id
_entity.type
_entity.pdbx_description
1 polymer ?
#
loop_
_entity_poly.entity_id
_entity_poly.type
_entity_poly.pdbx_seq_one_letter_code
_entity_poly.pdbx_strand_id
1 'polypeptide(L)'
;MAVTKIKPIKSTLSKALDYIENPDKTDGKMLVSSFGCSYETADIEFEYTLSQALQKGNNLAFHLIQSFEPGEVDYQKAHEIGKQLADAVTKGQHEYVLTTHIDKGHVHNVRPDRAMRKAV
;
A
#
# COMPACT_ATOMS: atom_id res chain seq x y z
N MET A 1 6.79 9.70 -16.07
CA MET A 1 7.66 9.45 -14.90
C MET A 1 6.73 9.39 -13.71
N ALA A 2 6.69 8.28 -12.99
CA ALA A 2 5.74 8.10 -11.91
C ALA A 2 5.95 9.11 -10.78
N VAL A 3 4.87 9.71 -10.27
CA VAL A 3 4.88 10.63 -9.13
C VAL A 3 4.55 9.86 -7.86
N THR A 4 5.38 10.00 -6.83
CA THR A 4 5.16 9.36 -5.52
C THR A 4 4.75 10.35 -4.44
N LYS A 5 3.81 9.95 -3.58
CA LYS A 5 3.36 10.71 -2.40
C LYS A 5 3.24 9.79 -1.20
N ILE A 6 3.58 10.28 -0.01
CA ILE A 6 3.46 9.51 1.24
C ILE A 6 2.58 10.28 2.23
N LYS A 7 1.63 9.59 2.84
CA LYS A 7 0.75 10.15 3.89
C LYS A 7 0.75 9.25 5.12
N PRO A 8 0.93 9.78 6.34
CA PRO A 8 0.82 8.96 7.55
C PRO A 8 -0.64 8.58 7.83
N ILE A 9 -0.85 7.37 8.34
CA ILE A 9 -2.13 6.88 8.85
C ILE A 9 -2.03 6.83 10.38
N LYS A 10 -2.88 7.57 11.09
CA LYS A 10 -2.80 7.73 12.55
C LYS A 10 -3.87 7.00 13.35
N SER A 11 -5.05 6.76 12.78
CA SER A 11 -6.20 6.22 13.52
C SER A 11 -7.21 5.42 12.69
N THR A 12 -7.15 5.50 11.36
CA THR A 12 -8.17 4.90 10.46
C THR A 12 -7.55 3.88 9.52
N LEU A 13 -6.76 2.94 10.05
CA LEU A 13 -6.07 1.95 9.23
C LEU A 13 -7.03 0.99 8.52
N SER A 14 -7.96 0.36 9.25
CA SER A 14 -9.00 -0.51 8.69
C SER A 14 -9.78 0.19 7.56
N LYS A 15 -10.32 1.39 7.80
CA LYS A 15 -11.02 2.17 6.76
C LYS A 15 -10.13 2.49 5.55
N ALA A 16 -8.84 2.68 5.75
CA ALA A 16 -7.91 2.94 4.65
C ALA A 16 -7.68 1.67 3.83
N LEU A 17 -7.55 0.50 4.46
CA LEU A 17 -7.45 -0.80 3.81
C LEU A 17 -8.73 -1.14 3.02
N ASP A 18 -9.90 -1.01 3.65
CA ASP A 18 -11.19 -1.23 2.98
C ASP A 18 -11.35 -0.36 1.73
N TYR A 19 -10.90 0.90 1.80
CA TYR A 19 -11.03 1.84 0.69
C TYR A 19 -10.13 1.48 -0.51
N ILE A 20 -8.91 1.01 -0.23
CA ILE A 20 -7.93 0.68 -1.28
C ILE A 20 -8.19 -0.70 -1.87
N GLU A 21 -8.74 -1.62 -1.09
CA GLU A 21 -9.09 -2.99 -1.53
C GLU A 21 -10.47 -3.07 -2.20
N ASN A 22 -11.10 -1.93 -2.46
CA ASN A 22 -12.41 -1.88 -3.08
C ASN A 22 -12.39 -2.68 -4.42
N PRO A 23 -13.22 -3.74 -4.56
CA PRO A 23 -13.25 -4.58 -5.74
C PRO A 23 -13.51 -3.81 -7.05
N ASP A 24 -14.32 -2.76 -6.99
CA ASP A 24 -14.68 -1.94 -8.16
C ASP A 24 -13.47 -1.19 -8.73
N LYS A 25 -12.45 -0.94 -7.89
CA LYS A 25 -11.23 -0.23 -8.28
C LYS A 25 -10.09 -1.17 -8.64
N THR A 26 -10.14 -2.41 -8.20
CA THR A 26 -9.01 -3.35 -8.18
C THR A 26 -9.24 -4.58 -9.06
N ASP A 27 -10.14 -4.47 -10.05
CA ASP A 27 -10.51 -5.56 -10.94
C ASP A 27 -10.98 -6.81 -10.16
N GLY A 28 -11.99 -6.64 -9.30
CA GLY A 28 -12.51 -7.74 -8.47
C GLY A 28 -11.51 -8.24 -7.43
N LYS A 29 -10.60 -7.38 -6.96
CA LYS A 29 -9.45 -7.67 -6.09
C LYS A 29 -8.28 -8.42 -6.73
N MET A 30 -8.28 -8.65 -8.05
CA MET A 30 -7.14 -9.25 -8.77
C MET A 30 -5.88 -8.38 -8.71
N LEU A 31 -6.04 -7.08 -8.50
CA LEU A 31 -4.97 -6.10 -8.38
C LEU A 31 -4.62 -5.77 -6.93
N VAL A 32 -4.84 -6.71 -6.02
CA VAL A 32 -4.46 -6.62 -4.60
C VAL A 32 -3.35 -7.64 -4.31
N SER A 33 -2.22 -7.14 -3.82
CA SER A 33 -1.09 -7.95 -3.35
C SER A 33 -0.78 -7.59 -1.90
N SER A 34 -0.25 -8.53 -1.14
CA SER A 34 0.21 -8.28 0.23
C SER A 34 1.52 -9.03 0.50
N PHE A 35 2.25 -8.59 1.51
CA PHE A 35 3.46 -9.23 1.99
C PHE A 35 3.52 -9.13 3.51
N GLY A 36 3.90 -10.22 4.18
CA GLY A 36 3.99 -10.27 5.63
C GLY A 36 2.66 -10.19 6.38
N CYS A 37 1.54 -10.15 5.65
CA CYS A 37 0.16 -10.20 6.16
C CYS A 37 -0.78 -10.75 5.08
N SER A 38 -2.02 -11.07 5.44
CA SER A 38 -3.12 -11.20 4.47
C SER A 38 -3.80 -9.84 4.30
N TYR A 39 -4.18 -9.47 3.08
CA TYR A 39 -4.93 -8.21 2.86
C TYR A 39 -6.28 -8.22 3.61
N GLU A 40 -6.91 -9.38 3.77
CA GLU A 40 -8.20 -9.52 4.48
C GLU A 40 -8.12 -9.25 5.99
N THR A 41 -6.95 -9.40 6.58
CA THR A 41 -6.70 -9.25 8.02
C THR A 41 -5.58 -8.26 8.33
N ALA A 42 -5.19 -7.44 7.35
CA ALA A 42 -4.03 -6.56 7.44
C ALA A 42 -4.15 -5.52 8.56
N ASP A 43 -5.36 -5.07 8.88
CA ASP A 43 -5.59 -4.14 9.99
C ASP A 43 -5.20 -4.75 11.34
N ILE A 44 -5.64 -5.98 11.61
CA ILE A 44 -5.34 -6.72 12.83
C ILE A 44 -3.84 -7.08 12.88
N GLU A 45 -3.27 -7.55 11.77
CA GLU A 45 -1.87 -7.96 11.68
C GLU A 45 -0.93 -6.76 11.89
N PHE A 46 -1.23 -5.61 11.26
CA PHE A 46 -0.45 -4.39 11.45
C PHE A 46 -0.50 -3.89 12.88
N GLU A 47 -1.68 -3.92 13.51
CA GLU A 47 -1.86 -3.56 14.92
C GLU A 47 -1.11 -4.52 15.84
N TYR A 48 -1.17 -5.84 15.56
CA TYR A 48 -0.43 -6.85 16.31
C TYR A 48 1.07 -6.58 16.23
N THR A 49 1.64 -6.44 15.04
CA THR A 49 3.07 -6.16 14.88
C THR A 49 3.47 -4.80 15.48
N LEU A 50 2.57 -3.81 15.51
CA LEU A 50 2.79 -2.55 16.23
C LEU A 50 2.77 -2.72 17.75
N SER A 51 1.92 -3.59 18.28
CA SER A 51 1.84 -3.86 19.71
C SER A 51 3.15 -4.42 20.26
N GLN A 52 3.85 -5.22 19.45
CA GLN A 52 5.12 -5.88 19.75
C GLN A 52 6.36 -4.99 19.52
N ALA A 53 6.21 -3.84 18.86
CA ALA A 53 7.34 -2.94 18.61
C ALA A 53 7.84 -2.27 19.89
N LEU A 54 9.15 -2.39 20.16
CA LEU A 54 9.82 -1.74 21.29
C LEU A 54 9.72 -0.21 21.26
N GLN A 55 9.65 0.37 20.06
CA GLN A 55 9.43 1.81 19.87
C GLN A 55 8.14 2.04 19.10
N LYS A 56 7.12 2.54 19.79
CA LYS A 56 5.85 2.96 19.20
C LYS A 56 5.94 4.42 18.79
N GLY A 57 5.53 4.70 17.58
CA GLY A 57 5.42 6.05 17.02
C GLY A 57 3.94 6.39 16.87
N ASN A 58 3.63 7.63 16.53
CA ASN A 58 2.24 8.11 16.46
C ASN A 58 1.49 7.68 15.18
N ASN A 59 2.14 6.95 14.28
CA ASN A 59 1.54 6.48 13.03
C ASN A 59 1.38 4.96 13.08
N LEU A 60 0.19 4.49 12.67
CA LEU A 60 -0.15 3.07 12.54
C LEU A 60 0.48 2.48 11.28
N ALA A 61 0.46 3.22 10.18
CA ALA A 61 1.07 2.87 8.90
C ALA A 61 1.34 4.15 8.07
N PHE A 62 1.89 3.97 6.87
CA PHE A 62 2.11 5.01 5.88
C PHE A 62 1.52 4.61 4.55
N HIS A 63 0.76 5.51 3.95
CA HIS A 63 0.13 5.34 2.66
C HIS A 63 1.04 5.90 1.57
N LEU A 64 1.65 5.02 0.77
CA LEU A 64 2.38 5.36 -0.44
C LEU A 64 1.42 5.37 -1.64
N ILE A 65 1.41 6.46 -2.38
CA ILE A 65 0.69 6.57 -3.65
C ILE A 65 1.73 6.73 -4.75
N GLN A 66 1.63 5.93 -5.80
CA GLN A 66 2.44 6.04 -7.02
C GLN A 66 1.50 6.19 -8.20
N SER A 67 1.53 7.35 -8.86
CA SER A 67 0.64 7.67 -9.99
C SER A 67 1.44 7.68 -11.30
N PHE A 68 0.82 7.19 -12.36
CA PHE A 68 1.37 7.18 -13.71
C PHE A 68 0.55 8.09 -14.62
N GLU A 69 1.18 8.66 -15.65
CA GLU A 69 0.45 9.42 -16.66
C GLU A 69 -0.50 8.49 -17.45
N PRO A 70 -1.65 8.99 -17.94
CA PRO A 70 -2.56 8.19 -18.76
C PRO A 70 -1.84 7.57 -19.96
N GLY A 71 -1.90 6.25 -20.09
CA GLY A 71 -1.24 5.52 -21.18
C GLY A 71 0.28 5.30 -21.01
N GLU A 72 0.89 5.76 -19.92
CA GLU A 72 2.33 5.53 -19.65
C GLU A 72 2.63 4.04 -19.40
N VAL A 73 1.74 3.38 -18.66
CA VAL A 73 1.83 1.94 -18.34
C VAL A 73 0.43 1.32 -18.33
N ASP A 74 0.36 0.03 -18.61
CA ASP A 74 -0.84 -0.76 -18.34
C ASP A 74 -0.94 -1.11 -16.84
N TYR A 75 -2.10 -1.66 -16.43
CA TYR A 75 -2.37 -1.99 -15.04
C TYR A 75 -1.47 -3.11 -14.50
N GLN A 76 -1.07 -4.07 -15.33
CA GLN A 76 -0.21 -5.19 -14.93
C GLN A 76 1.19 -4.69 -14.63
N LYS A 77 1.73 -3.85 -15.51
CA LYS A 77 3.04 -3.24 -15.38
C LYS A 77 3.08 -2.26 -14.21
N ALA A 78 2.03 -1.47 -14.03
CA ALA A 78 1.90 -0.62 -12.86
C ALA A 78 1.95 -1.44 -11.57
N HIS A 79 1.19 -2.55 -11.50
CA HIS A 79 1.19 -3.42 -10.32
C HIS A 79 2.56 -4.04 -10.04
N GLU A 80 3.24 -4.54 -11.08
CA GLU A 80 4.60 -5.08 -10.98
C GLU A 80 5.60 -4.03 -10.44
N ILE A 81 5.58 -2.82 -11.00
CA ILE A 81 6.43 -1.71 -10.53
C ILE A 81 6.11 -1.34 -9.08
N GLY A 82 4.82 -1.33 -8.73
CA GLY A 82 4.37 -1.06 -7.36
C GLY A 82 4.90 -2.09 -6.37
N LYS A 83 4.93 -3.37 -6.77
CA LYS A 83 5.48 -4.46 -5.95
C LYS A 83 6.98 -4.33 -5.77
N GLN A 84 7.72 -4.08 -6.85
CA GLN A 84 9.16 -3.84 -6.79
C GLN A 84 9.51 -2.65 -5.88
N LEU A 85 8.75 -1.56 -5.97
CA LEU A 85 8.90 -0.41 -5.09
C LEU A 85 8.59 -0.78 -3.64
N ALA A 86 7.52 -1.55 -3.41
CA ALA A 86 7.16 -2.00 -2.07
C ALA A 86 8.28 -2.81 -1.42
N ASP A 87 8.79 -3.82 -2.12
CA ASP A 87 9.88 -4.68 -1.68
C ASP A 87 11.17 -3.88 -1.43
N ALA A 88 11.49 -2.93 -2.30
CA ALA A 88 12.67 -2.07 -2.14
C ALA A 88 12.57 -1.16 -0.90
N VAL A 89 11.38 -0.63 -0.62
CA VAL A 89 11.15 0.26 0.53
C VAL A 89 11.08 -0.53 1.85
N THR A 90 10.38 -1.67 1.87
CA THR A 90 10.26 -2.49 3.09
C THR A 90 11.50 -3.32 3.36
N LYS A 91 12.30 -3.60 2.31
CA LYS A 91 13.45 -4.52 2.34
C LYS A 91 13.08 -5.89 2.90
N GLY A 92 11.84 -6.33 2.68
CA GLY A 92 11.28 -7.57 3.22
C GLY A 92 11.14 -7.61 4.75
N GLN A 93 11.32 -6.49 5.45
CA GLN A 93 11.29 -6.43 6.92
C GLN A 93 9.95 -5.95 7.48
N HIS A 94 9.07 -5.43 6.62
CA HIS A 94 7.79 -4.86 7.04
C HIS A 94 6.67 -5.35 6.14
N GLU A 95 5.54 -5.58 6.76
CA GLU A 95 4.27 -5.91 6.12
C GLU A 95 3.72 -4.74 5.30
N TYR A 96 3.12 -5.06 4.16
CA TYR A 96 2.43 -4.08 3.31
C TYR A 96 1.25 -4.70 2.57
N VAL A 97 0.28 -3.87 2.21
CA VAL A 97 -0.77 -4.19 1.23
C VAL A 97 -0.60 -3.24 0.05
N LEU A 98 -0.62 -3.75 -1.18
CA LEU A 98 -0.48 -3.01 -2.43
C LEU A 98 -1.73 -3.21 -3.26
N THR A 99 -2.34 -2.12 -3.70
CA THR A 99 -3.49 -2.15 -4.61
C THR A 99 -3.23 -1.30 -5.84
N THR A 100 -3.63 -1.76 -7.02
CA THR A 100 -3.62 -0.93 -8.24
C THR A 100 -5.05 -0.54 -8.60
N HIS A 101 -5.30 0.76 -8.69
CA HIS A 101 -6.60 1.34 -8.99
C HIS A 101 -6.71 1.68 -10.48
N ILE A 102 -7.79 1.24 -11.12
CA ILE A 102 -8.06 1.42 -12.56
C ILE A 102 -9.36 2.21 -12.85
N ASP A 103 -10.02 2.72 -11.82
CA ASP A 103 -11.36 3.33 -11.87
C ASP A 103 -11.39 4.78 -12.41
N LYS A 104 -10.26 5.49 -12.42
CA LYS A 104 -10.21 6.95 -12.65
C LYS A 104 -9.64 7.38 -14.00
N GLY A 105 -9.64 6.50 -14.99
CA GLY A 105 -9.07 6.76 -16.33
C GLY A 105 -7.54 6.92 -16.36
N HIS A 106 -6.88 6.69 -15.22
CA HIS A 106 -5.42 6.58 -15.09
C HIS A 106 -5.09 5.58 -13.99
N VAL A 107 -3.95 4.91 -14.14
CA VAL A 107 -3.51 3.86 -13.22
C VAL A 107 -2.72 4.47 -12.08
N HIS A 108 -3.01 4.06 -10.85
CA HIS A 108 -2.21 4.41 -9.69
C HIS A 108 -2.14 3.28 -8.68
N ASN A 109 -0.98 3.13 -8.05
CA ASN A 109 -0.76 2.20 -6.96
C ASN A 109 -0.96 2.92 -5.63
N VAL A 110 -1.55 2.19 -4.69
CA VAL A 110 -1.79 2.64 -3.34
C VAL A 110 -1.33 1.55 -2.37
N ARG A 111 -0.52 1.92 -1.37
CA ARG A 111 0.13 0.95 -0.48
C ARG A 111 0.28 1.45 0.96
N PRO A 112 -0.46 0.91 1.93
CA PRO A 112 -0.13 1.02 3.35
C PRO A 112 1.07 0.13 3.71
N ASP A 113 2.07 0.72 4.38
CA ASP A 113 3.31 0.08 4.81
C ASP A 113 3.78 0.65 6.17
N ARG A 114 4.42 -0.17 6.99
CA ARG A 114 4.98 0.24 8.30
C ARG A 114 6.46 0.63 8.24
N ALA A 115 7.19 0.33 7.17
CA ALA A 115 8.62 0.60 7.05
C ALA A 115 8.99 2.09 6.97
N MET A 116 8.06 2.95 6.52
CA MET A 116 8.36 4.31 6.10
C MET A 116 8.50 5.33 7.24
N ARG A 117 9.10 4.93 8.36
CA ARG A 117 9.45 5.86 9.45
C ARG A 117 10.52 6.89 9.04
N LYS A 118 11.36 6.62 8.04
CA LYS A 118 12.46 7.51 7.58
C LYS A 118 12.91 7.25 6.13
N ALA A 119 11.97 6.97 5.22
CA ALA A 119 12.29 6.68 3.82
C ALA A 119 11.79 7.76 2.86
N VAL A 120 11.90 9.04 3.25
CA VAL A 120 12.13 10.23 2.41
C VAL A 120 12.89 11.23 3.27
#